data_AF-A0A6P2FY22-F1
#
_entry.id   AF-A0A6P2FY22-F1
#
_cell.length_a   1.000
_cell.length_b   1.000
_cell.length_c   1.000
_cell.angle_alpha   90.00
_cell.angle_beta   90.00
_cell.angle_gamma   90.00
#
_symmetry.space_group_name_H-M   'P 1'
#
loop_
_entity.id
_entity.type
_entity.pdbx_description
1 polymer ?
#
loop_
_entity_poly.entity_id
_entity_poly.type
_entity_poly.pdbx_seq_one_letter_code
_entity_poly.pdbx_strand_id
1 'polypeptide(L)'
;MEVVARTTENLAQDRLLARVREPWQLELLTRYRRSLAAYLRSWRARGWGGAHERFTARTVTLSLRAAFRLLDSMPSSVVSAQGIDRPMLERFVASYPGHRNALHSFIGFLNRKERMFQRLHLDRSVPSGVPFHDLLTPQRAGQLRQGWFRAEDGDLRNALLGVLMLLYARTGKQARNLCRGAFQTTADGSVQARFAEVSIDLDARTSVLLTRYLATLEARRGQPLKDNDLLFESAVPGRALSDAGLRYVLLGQGVTARQLYTTALASFFRAGLATPKVLVRTLGISNQTAVKYWAAFAPRIRDEVAQAGRSQATST
;
A
#
# COMPACT_ATOMS: atom_id res chain seq x y z
N MET A 1 18.13 17.03 -31.64
CA MET A 1 17.59 15.66 -31.78
C MET A 1 18.06 14.85 -30.58
N GLU A 2 17.26 14.80 -29.51
CA GLU A 2 17.57 13.96 -28.34
C GLU A 2 17.22 12.51 -28.65
N VAL A 3 18.26 11.69 -28.86
CA VAL A 3 18.12 10.23 -28.88
C VAL A 3 17.86 9.79 -27.44
N VAL A 4 16.59 9.74 -27.05
CA VAL A 4 16.16 9.25 -25.74
C VAL A 4 16.63 7.80 -25.59
N ALA A 5 17.56 7.56 -24.67
CA ALA A 5 18.04 6.23 -24.35
C ALA A 5 16.86 5.28 -24.10
N ARG A 6 16.81 4.15 -24.84
CA ARG A 6 15.76 3.14 -24.70
C ARG A 6 15.87 2.49 -23.32
N THR A 7 14.96 2.83 -22.43
CA THR A 7 14.84 2.15 -21.13
C THR A 7 14.39 0.69 -21.33
N THR A 8 14.74 -0.21 -20.39
CA THR A 8 14.30 -1.62 -20.39
C THR A 8 12.78 -1.76 -20.50
N GLU A 9 12.04 -0.82 -19.91
CA GLU A 9 10.58 -0.78 -19.97
C GLU A 9 10.06 -0.42 -21.37
N ASN A 10 10.72 0.46 -22.11
CA ASN A 10 10.35 0.77 -23.49
C ASN A 10 10.50 -0.46 -24.38
N LEU A 11 11.59 -1.22 -24.22
CA LEU A 11 11.79 -2.49 -24.93
C LEU A 11 10.72 -3.52 -24.58
N ALA A 12 10.31 -3.59 -23.30
CA ALA A 12 9.24 -4.47 -22.86
C ALA A 12 7.88 -4.09 -23.48
N GLN A 13 7.62 -2.79 -23.65
CA GLN A 13 6.41 -2.30 -24.32
C GLN A 13 6.43 -2.60 -25.82
N ASP A 14 7.55 -2.39 -26.50
CA ASP A 14 7.72 -2.71 -27.92
C ASP A 14 7.50 -4.20 -28.19
N ARG A 15 8.12 -5.07 -27.37
CA ARG A 15 7.91 -6.53 -27.43
C ARG A 15 6.45 -6.93 -27.20
N LEU A 16 5.70 -6.18 -26.40
CA LEU A 16 4.30 -6.46 -26.14
C LEU A 16 3.42 -6.08 -27.34
N LEU A 17 3.70 -4.94 -27.99
CA LEU A 17 3.00 -4.53 -29.20
C LEU A 17 3.29 -5.46 -30.38
N ALA A 18 4.53 -5.96 -30.51
CA ALA A 18 4.92 -6.92 -31.54
C ALA A 18 4.17 -8.26 -31.47
N ARG A 19 3.52 -8.58 -30.34
CA ARG A 19 2.72 -9.80 -30.16
C ARG A 19 1.26 -9.65 -30.59
N VAL A 20 0.82 -8.43 -30.90
CA VAL A 20 -0.57 -8.15 -31.26
C VAL A 20 -0.81 -8.65 -32.67
N ARG A 21 -1.79 -9.54 -32.82
CA ARG A 21 -2.13 -10.16 -34.11
C ARG A 21 -3.05 -9.29 -34.95
N GLU A 22 -4.05 -8.70 -34.29
CA GLU A 22 -5.10 -7.93 -34.96
C GLU A 22 -4.67 -6.47 -35.22
N PRO A 23 -4.75 -5.97 -36.47
CA PRO A 23 -4.32 -4.60 -36.80
C PRO A 23 -5.02 -3.51 -35.99
N TRP A 24 -6.33 -3.64 -35.76
CA TRP A 24 -7.11 -2.67 -34.99
C TRP A 24 -6.68 -2.62 -33.51
N GLN A 25 -6.31 -3.77 -32.94
CA GLN A 25 -5.82 -3.85 -31.57
C GLN A 25 -4.44 -3.19 -31.44
N LEU A 26 -3.58 -3.39 -32.44
CA LEU A 26 -2.24 -2.80 -32.47
C LEU A 26 -2.33 -1.27 -32.53
N GLU A 27 -3.21 -0.75 -33.38
CA GLU A 27 -3.44 0.68 -33.51
C GLU A 27 -3.96 1.28 -32.20
N LEU A 28 -4.96 0.63 -31.59
CA LEU A 28 -5.55 1.03 -30.32
C LEU A 28 -4.53 1.03 -29.18
N LEU A 29 -3.75 -0.04 -29.03
CA LEU A 29 -2.72 -0.15 -28.00
C LEU A 29 -1.59 0.87 -28.22
N THR A 30 -1.28 1.22 -29.47
CA THR A 30 -0.31 2.26 -29.81
C THR A 30 -0.79 3.64 -29.39
N ARG A 31 -2.07 3.99 -29.68
CA ARG A 31 -2.70 5.24 -29.22
C ARG A 31 -2.76 5.29 -27.69
N TYR A 32 -3.12 4.19 -27.06
CA TYR A 32 -3.18 4.08 -25.61
C TYR A 32 -1.79 4.25 -24.96
N ARG A 33 -0.75 3.59 -25.48
CA ARG A 33 0.64 3.79 -25.03
C ARG A 33 1.06 5.26 -25.11
N ARG A 34 0.72 5.95 -26.21
CA ARG A 34 0.99 7.38 -26.38
C ARG A 34 0.27 8.22 -25.32
N SER A 35 -0.98 7.88 -25.00
CA SER A 35 -1.74 8.54 -23.93
C SER A 35 -1.11 8.34 -22.55
N LEU A 36 -0.66 7.12 -22.22
CA LEU A 36 0.04 6.84 -20.97
C LEU A 36 1.38 7.57 -20.86
N ALA A 37 2.14 7.64 -21.96
CA ALA A 37 3.40 8.38 -22.00
C ALA A 37 3.18 9.89 -21.80
N ALA A 38 2.12 10.46 -22.39
CA ALA A 38 1.74 11.85 -22.14
C ALA A 38 1.35 12.09 -20.67
N TYR A 39 0.65 11.12 -20.06
CA TYR A 39 0.31 11.16 -18.64
C TYR A 39 1.58 11.14 -17.78
N LEU A 40 2.52 10.22 -18.02
CA LEU A 40 3.81 10.15 -17.33
C LEU A 40 4.58 11.48 -17.39
N ARG A 41 4.69 12.08 -18.59
CA ARG A 41 5.34 13.39 -18.76
C ARG A 41 4.64 14.49 -17.95
N SER A 42 3.32 14.53 -17.98
CA SER A 42 2.53 15.51 -17.23
C SER A 42 2.71 15.38 -15.71
N TRP A 43 2.81 14.15 -15.19
CA TRP A 43 3.09 13.93 -13.76
C TRP A 43 4.49 14.38 -13.37
N ARG A 44 5.50 14.08 -14.19
CA ARG A 44 6.88 14.55 -13.96
C ARG A 44 6.99 16.07 -14.00
N ALA A 45 6.32 16.71 -14.97
CA ALA A 45 6.28 18.18 -15.07
C ALA A 45 5.65 18.85 -13.83
N ARG A 46 4.78 18.15 -13.10
CA ARG A 46 4.17 18.62 -11.84
C ARG A 46 5.01 18.30 -10.59
N GLY A 47 6.28 17.90 -10.75
CA GLY A 47 7.18 17.62 -9.64
C GLY A 47 7.06 16.23 -9.01
N TRP A 48 6.26 15.33 -9.58
CA TRP A 48 6.12 13.94 -9.08
C TRP A 48 7.26 13.03 -9.61
N GLY A 49 8.51 13.35 -9.26
CA GLY A 49 9.71 12.60 -9.61
C GLY A 49 10.43 12.00 -8.38
N GLY A 50 11.42 11.14 -8.63
CA GLY A 50 12.29 10.59 -7.59
C GLY A 50 11.55 9.71 -6.56
N ALA A 51 11.81 9.95 -5.26
CA ALA A 51 11.24 9.16 -4.16
C ALA A 51 9.70 9.23 -4.05
N HIS A 52 9.07 10.21 -4.70
CA HIS A 52 7.61 10.42 -4.70
C HIS A 52 6.95 10.06 -6.04
N GLU A 53 7.67 9.39 -6.96
CA GLU A 53 7.13 8.99 -8.27
C GLU A 53 5.98 7.98 -8.10
N ARG A 54 4.75 8.42 -8.41
CA ARG A 54 3.54 7.58 -8.30
C ARG A 54 3.19 6.83 -9.59
N PHE A 55 3.62 7.38 -10.72
CA PHE A 55 3.37 6.84 -12.05
C PHE A 55 4.71 6.69 -12.76
N THR A 56 5.14 5.45 -13.01
CA THR A 56 6.49 5.13 -13.53
C THR A 56 6.38 4.47 -14.90
N ALA A 57 7.52 4.28 -15.59
CA ALA A 57 7.57 3.47 -16.82
C ALA A 57 7.05 2.04 -16.61
N ARG A 58 7.28 1.46 -15.43
CA ARG A 58 6.72 0.16 -15.05
C ARG A 58 5.19 0.21 -14.93
N THR A 59 4.62 1.30 -14.43
CA THR A 59 3.16 1.49 -14.38
C THR A 59 2.56 1.52 -15.79
N VAL A 60 3.24 2.16 -16.74
CA VAL A 60 2.86 2.15 -18.17
C VAL A 60 2.85 0.72 -18.70
N THR A 61 3.93 -0.04 -18.49
CA THR A 61 4.04 -1.44 -18.96
C THR A 61 2.96 -2.33 -18.36
N LEU A 62 2.66 -2.21 -17.06
CA LEU A 62 1.59 -2.97 -16.40
C LEU A 62 0.21 -2.64 -16.97
N SER A 63 -0.06 -1.36 -17.22
CA SER A 63 -1.34 -0.90 -17.78
C SER A 63 -1.50 -1.38 -19.23
N LEU A 64 -0.46 -1.26 -20.03
CA LEU A 64 -0.44 -1.74 -21.42
C LEU A 64 -0.60 -3.27 -21.50
N ARG A 65 0.03 -4.02 -20.60
CA ARG A 65 -0.10 -5.48 -20.51
C ARG A 65 -1.52 -5.91 -20.14
N ALA A 66 -2.18 -5.18 -19.25
CA ALA A 66 -3.58 -5.45 -18.90
C ALA A 66 -4.52 -5.17 -20.07
N ALA A 67 -4.33 -4.06 -20.78
CA ALA A 67 -5.09 -3.76 -21.99
C ALA A 67 -4.87 -4.82 -23.08
N PHE A 68 -3.62 -5.21 -23.32
CA PHE A 68 -3.30 -6.29 -24.27
C PHE A 68 -4.02 -7.59 -23.93
N ARG A 69 -3.95 -8.06 -22.68
CA ARG A 69 -4.63 -9.30 -22.28
C ARG A 69 -6.14 -9.22 -22.42
N LEU A 70 -6.74 -8.06 -22.15
CA LEU A 70 -8.17 -7.87 -22.37
C LEU A 70 -8.50 -8.02 -23.85
N LEU A 71 -7.78 -7.35 -24.74
CA LEU A 71 -8.01 -7.41 -26.18
C LEU A 71 -7.74 -8.81 -26.76
N ASP A 72 -6.67 -9.47 -26.32
CA ASP A 72 -6.29 -10.84 -26.72
C ASP A 72 -7.32 -11.89 -26.28
N SER A 73 -8.10 -11.59 -25.23
CA SER A 73 -9.19 -12.46 -24.75
C SER A 73 -10.53 -12.22 -25.46
N MET A 74 -10.62 -11.24 -26.36
CA MET A 74 -11.86 -10.92 -27.05
C MET A 74 -12.20 -11.99 -28.10
N PRO A 75 -13.49 -12.29 -28.32
CA PRO A 75 -13.88 -13.19 -29.39
C PRO A 75 -13.55 -12.55 -30.74
N SER A 76 -13.31 -13.38 -31.76
CA SER A 76 -12.98 -12.95 -33.13
C SER A 76 -14.07 -12.10 -33.79
N SER A 77 -15.30 -12.14 -33.27
CA SER A 77 -16.40 -11.28 -33.70
C SER A 77 -16.20 -9.80 -33.36
N VAL A 78 -15.31 -9.48 -32.42
CA VAL A 78 -14.97 -8.09 -32.05
C VAL A 78 -13.85 -7.60 -32.96
N VAL A 79 -14.21 -6.75 -33.91
CA VAL A 79 -13.29 -6.18 -34.92
C VAL A 79 -12.88 -4.74 -34.63
N SER A 80 -13.40 -4.14 -33.55
CA SER A 80 -13.09 -2.75 -33.17
C SER A 80 -13.29 -2.51 -31.67
N ALA A 81 -12.75 -1.39 -31.17
CA ALA A 81 -12.91 -0.98 -29.78
C ALA A 81 -14.39 -0.81 -29.40
N GLN A 82 -15.22 -0.34 -30.33
CA GLN A 82 -16.64 -0.07 -30.12
C GLN A 82 -17.46 -1.35 -29.94
N GLY A 83 -16.96 -2.49 -30.41
CA GLY A 83 -17.58 -3.80 -30.18
C GLY A 83 -17.34 -4.38 -28.79
N ILE A 84 -16.52 -3.73 -27.97
CA ILE A 84 -16.29 -4.16 -26.57
C ILE A 84 -17.50 -3.73 -25.74
N ASP A 85 -18.21 -4.71 -25.21
CA ASP A 85 -19.36 -4.49 -24.32
C ASP A 85 -19.02 -4.72 -22.84
N ARG A 86 -19.98 -4.39 -21.97
CA ARG A 86 -19.84 -4.56 -20.52
C ARG A 86 -19.77 -6.05 -20.12
N PRO A 87 -20.60 -6.97 -20.62
CA PRO A 87 -20.49 -8.40 -20.31
C PRO A 87 -19.13 -9.02 -20.64
N MET A 88 -18.48 -8.63 -21.76
CA MET A 88 -17.12 -9.08 -22.09
C MET A 88 -16.10 -8.58 -21.08
N LEU A 89 -16.20 -7.32 -20.67
CA LEU A 89 -15.34 -6.75 -19.64
C LEU A 89 -15.53 -7.43 -18.27
N GLU A 90 -16.76 -7.72 -17.88
CA GLU A 90 -17.08 -8.41 -16.62
C GLU A 90 -16.56 -9.85 -16.63
N ARG A 91 -16.77 -10.59 -17.72
CA ARG A 91 -16.20 -11.94 -17.90
C ARG A 91 -14.68 -11.94 -17.81
N PHE A 92 -14.02 -10.98 -18.45
CA PHE A 92 -12.56 -10.85 -18.35
C PHE A 92 -12.11 -10.61 -16.91
N VAL A 93 -12.76 -9.70 -16.18
CA VAL A 93 -12.39 -9.37 -14.80
C VAL A 93 -12.66 -10.55 -13.85
N ALA A 94 -13.69 -11.34 -14.10
CA ALA A 94 -13.96 -12.58 -13.37
C ALA A 94 -12.84 -13.61 -13.56
N SER A 95 -12.37 -13.80 -14.79
CA SER A 95 -11.28 -14.73 -15.12
C SER A 95 -9.89 -14.23 -14.73
N TYR A 96 -9.68 -12.90 -14.70
CA TYR A 96 -8.39 -12.27 -14.44
C TYR A 96 -8.50 -11.12 -13.43
N PRO A 97 -8.83 -11.39 -12.15
CA PRO A 97 -9.11 -10.35 -11.16
C PRO A 97 -7.90 -9.44 -10.87
N GLY A 98 -6.67 -9.96 -11.04
CA GLY A 98 -5.42 -9.21 -10.84
C GLY A 98 -5.20 -8.04 -11.79
N HIS A 99 -5.94 -7.96 -12.91
CA HIS A 99 -5.76 -6.94 -13.96
C HIS A 99 -6.72 -5.76 -13.82
N ARG A 100 -7.75 -5.86 -12.97
CA ARG A 100 -8.80 -4.85 -12.80
C ARG A 100 -8.27 -3.44 -12.54
N ASN A 101 -7.31 -3.30 -11.61
CA ASN A 101 -6.76 -2.00 -11.26
C ASN A 101 -5.99 -1.34 -12.42
N ALA A 102 -5.23 -2.14 -13.17
CA ALA A 102 -4.48 -1.66 -14.33
C ALA A 102 -5.43 -1.26 -15.48
N LEU A 103 -6.58 -1.95 -15.62
CA LEU A 103 -7.58 -1.68 -16.65
C LEU A 103 -8.35 -0.37 -16.46
N HIS A 104 -8.47 0.18 -15.25
CA HIS A 104 -9.20 1.46 -15.04
C HIS A 104 -8.69 2.59 -15.95
N SER A 105 -7.37 2.67 -16.16
CA SER A 105 -6.80 3.69 -17.03
C SER A 105 -7.11 3.44 -18.51
N PHE A 106 -7.18 2.17 -18.93
CA PHE A 106 -7.56 1.77 -20.29
C PHE A 106 -9.04 2.02 -20.57
N ILE A 107 -9.93 1.60 -19.67
CA ILE A 107 -11.37 1.88 -19.77
C ILE A 107 -11.64 3.39 -19.78
N GLY A 108 -10.92 4.14 -18.94
CA GLY A 108 -10.98 5.60 -18.95
C GLY A 108 -10.45 6.22 -20.25
N PHE A 109 -9.50 5.56 -20.93
CA PHE A 109 -9.02 5.97 -22.25
C PHE A 109 -10.08 5.69 -23.33
N LEU A 110 -10.62 4.46 -23.39
CA LEU A 110 -11.67 4.05 -24.31
C LEU A 110 -12.87 5.02 -24.26
N ASN A 111 -13.42 5.23 -23.06
CA ASN A 111 -14.58 6.10 -22.86
C ASN A 111 -14.33 7.57 -23.27
N ARG A 112 -13.12 8.09 -23.10
CA ARG A 112 -12.83 9.52 -23.34
C ARG A 112 -12.28 9.80 -24.74
N LYS A 113 -11.61 8.83 -25.36
CA LYS A 113 -10.82 9.03 -26.57
C LYS A 113 -11.29 8.20 -27.76
N GLU A 114 -11.93 7.05 -27.54
CA GLU A 114 -12.34 6.12 -28.60
C GLU A 114 -13.86 6.13 -28.86
N ARG A 115 -14.61 7.02 -28.17
CA ARG A 115 -16.06 7.23 -28.37
C ARG A 115 -16.87 5.92 -28.41
N MET A 116 -16.91 5.24 -27.27
CA MET A 116 -17.66 3.98 -27.11
C MET A 116 -19.17 4.19 -27.31
N PHE A 117 -19.87 3.23 -27.92
CA PHE A 117 -21.34 3.24 -28.02
C PHE A 117 -21.99 3.14 -26.65
N GLN A 118 -21.43 2.31 -25.78
CA GLN A 118 -21.83 2.19 -24.38
C GLN A 118 -20.63 2.53 -23.49
N ARG A 119 -20.88 3.33 -22.46
CA ARG A 119 -19.84 3.69 -21.52
C ARG A 119 -19.46 2.45 -20.71
N LEU A 120 -18.21 2.04 -20.83
CA LEU A 120 -17.68 0.90 -20.09
C LEU A 120 -17.39 1.34 -18.66
N HIS A 121 -17.88 0.57 -17.69
CA HIS A 121 -17.59 0.80 -16.29
C HIS A 121 -17.03 -0.48 -15.69
N LEU A 122 -15.84 -0.35 -15.12
CA LEU A 122 -15.43 -1.27 -14.07
C LEU A 122 -16.08 -0.74 -12.81
N ASP A 123 -16.97 -1.53 -12.21
CA ASP A 123 -17.34 -1.26 -10.83
C ASP A 123 -16.05 -1.04 -10.05
N ARG A 124 -15.99 0.02 -9.25
CA ARG A 124 -14.88 0.13 -8.30
C ARG A 124 -14.90 -1.19 -7.56
N SER A 125 -13.73 -1.84 -7.45
CA SER A 125 -13.58 -2.96 -6.53
C SER A 125 -14.36 -2.58 -5.28
N VAL A 126 -15.39 -3.37 -4.93
CA VAL A 126 -15.91 -3.37 -3.57
C VAL A 126 -14.64 -3.34 -2.73
N PRO A 127 -14.41 -2.31 -1.90
CA PRO A 127 -13.17 -2.20 -1.15
C PRO A 127 -12.98 -3.57 -0.55
N SER A 128 -11.92 -4.30 -0.93
CA SER A 128 -11.75 -5.69 -0.47
C SER A 128 -12.07 -5.65 1.01
N GLY A 129 -13.10 -6.38 1.46
CA GLY A 129 -13.64 -6.19 2.81
C GLY A 129 -12.48 -6.09 3.79
N VAL A 130 -12.57 -5.19 4.78
CA VAL A 130 -11.50 -5.10 5.78
C VAL A 130 -11.21 -6.52 6.25
N PRO A 131 -9.95 -6.97 6.22
CA PRO A 131 -9.69 -8.39 6.38
C PRO A 131 -9.81 -8.75 7.86
N PHE A 132 -11.04 -8.98 8.31
CA PHE A 132 -11.33 -9.30 9.70
C PHE A 132 -10.61 -10.58 10.15
N HIS A 133 -10.35 -11.51 9.22
CA HIS A 133 -9.53 -12.71 9.44
C HIS A 133 -8.05 -12.40 9.75
N ASP A 134 -7.56 -11.20 9.39
CA ASP A 134 -6.20 -10.76 9.71
C ASP A 134 -6.10 -10.10 11.10
N LEU A 135 -7.21 -9.94 11.84
CA LEU A 135 -7.15 -9.37 13.18
C LEU A 135 -6.58 -10.38 14.17
N LEU A 136 -5.56 -9.96 14.92
CA LEU A 136 -5.11 -10.72 16.07
C LEU A 136 -6.16 -10.67 17.17
N THR A 137 -6.31 -11.77 17.90
CA THR A 137 -7.10 -11.78 19.13
C THR A 137 -6.47 -10.83 20.16
N PRO A 138 -7.26 -10.21 21.05
CA PRO A 138 -6.72 -9.35 22.11
C PRO A 138 -5.66 -10.06 22.97
N GLN A 139 -5.87 -11.35 23.24
CA GLN A 139 -4.92 -12.20 23.96
C GLN A 139 -3.61 -12.34 23.18
N ARG A 140 -3.65 -12.67 21.88
CA ARG A 140 -2.44 -12.82 21.07
C ARG A 140 -1.68 -11.50 20.93
N ALA A 141 -2.39 -10.39 20.68
CA ALA A 141 -1.78 -9.07 20.62
C ALA A 141 -1.15 -8.67 21.97
N GLY A 142 -1.79 -9.00 23.09
CA GLY A 142 -1.27 -8.81 24.44
C GLY A 142 0.03 -9.59 24.68
N GLN A 143 0.04 -10.88 24.36
CA GLN A 143 1.21 -11.75 24.48
C GLN A 143 2.41 -11.23 23.68
N LEU A 144 2.18 -10.86 22.41
CA LEU A 144 3.24 -10.32 21.55
C LEU A 144 3.84 -9.03 22.12
N ARG A 145 2.99 -8.08 22.56
CA ARG A 145 3.47 -6.83 23.18
C ARG A 145 4.29 -7.09 24.44
N GLN A 146 3.81 -7.97 25.32
CA GLN A 146 4.54 -8.31 26.54
C GLN A 146 5.90 -8.95 26.23
N GLY A 147 5.94 -9.87 25.27
CA GLY A 147 7.20 -10.48 24.82
C GLY A 147 8.17 -9.46 24.25
N TRP A 148 7.71 -8.58 23.35
CA TRP A 148 8.57 -7.57 22.72
C TRP A 148 9.11 -6.53 23.70
N PHE A 149 8.31 -6.07 24.66
CA PHE A 149 8.79 -5.12 25.67
C PHE A 149 9.75 -5.74 26.69
N ARG A 150 9.82 -7.07 26.76
CA ARG A 150 10.76 -7.83 27.61
C ARG A 150 11.92 -8.44 26.82
N ALA A 151 12.08 -8.07 25.55
CA ALA A 151 13.13 -8.62 24.71
C ALA A 151 14.53 -8.33 25.27
N GLU A 152 15.38 -9.34 25.17
CA GLU A 152 16.82 -9.24 25.41
C GLU A 152 17.51 -8.49 24.27
N ASP A 153 18.75 -8.05 24.50
CA ASP A 153 19.49 -7.19 23.57
C ASP A 153 19.65 -7.80 22.16
N GLY A 154 19.77 -9.13 22.07
CA GLY A 154 19.84 -9.86 20.80
C GLY A 154 18.58 -9.78 19.94
N ASP A 155 17.41 -9.55 20.56
CA ASP A 155 16.10 -9.56 19.91
C ASP A 155 15.46 -8.17 19.77
N LEU A 156 16.10 -7.12 20.27
CA LEU A 156 15.58 -5.74 20.26
C LEU A 156 15.14 -5.29 18.87
N ARG A 157 15.90 -5.63 17.84
CA ARG A 157 15.57 -5.31 16.43
C ARG A 157 14.20 -5.86 16.04
N ASN A 158 13.98 -7.14 16.36
CA ASN A 158 12.79 -7.87 15.96
C ASN A 158 11.58 -7.42 16.80
N ALA A 159 11.79 -7.17 18.09
CA ALA A 159 10.80 -6.62 19.00
C ALA A 159 10.33 -5.23 18.55
N LEU A 160 11.27 -4.32 18.25
CA LEU A 160 10.97 -2.96 17.83
C LEU A 160 10.22 -2.94 16.48
N LEU A 161 10.60 -3.80 15.52
CA LEU A 161 9.84 -3.98 14.28
C LEU A 161 8.38 -4.36 14.57
N GLY A 162 8.15 -5.35 15.42
CA GLY A 162 6.81 -5.80 15.81
C GLY A 162 6.00 -4.68 16.47
N VAL A 163 6.60 -3.98 17.43
CA VAL A 163 5.99 -2.86 18.15
C VAL A 163 5.60 -1.72 17.21
N LEU A 164 6.50 -1.28 16.33
CA LEU A 164 6.22 -0.20 15.37
C LEU A 164 5.09 -0.58 14.40
N MET A 165 5.00 -1.84 14.01
CA MET A 165 3.95 -2.33 13.12
C MET A 165 2.60 -2.48 13.84
N LEU A 166 2.58 -2.96 15.08
CA LEU A 166 1.36 -3.24 15.85
C LEU A 166 0.79 -2.02 16.58
N LEU A 167 1.63 -1.14 17.10
CA LEU A 167 1.18 0.03 17.88
C LEU A 167 1.08 1.28 17.02
N TYR A 168 1.95 1.45 16.04
CA TYR A 168 2.04 2.67 15.23
C TYR A 168 1.62 2.45 13.78
N ALA A 169 0.93 1.33 13.51
CA ALA A 169 0.41 0.91 12.20
C ALA A 169 1.40 1.12 11.05
N ARG A 170 2.68 0.82 11.25
CA ARG A 170 3.65 0.87 10.15
C ARG A 170 3.47 -0.36 9.26
N THR A 171 3.35 -0.15 7.96
CA THR A 171 3.43 -1.27 7.00
C THR A 171 4.83 -1.87 7.02
N GLY A 172 4.98 -3.13 6.59
CA GLY A 172 6.30 -3.76 6.52
C GLY A 172 7.29 -2.96 5.67
N LYS A 173 6.84 -2.35 4.55
CA LYS A 173 7.69 -1.46 3.74
C LYS A 173 8.10 -0.21 4.53
N GLN A 174 7.16 0.45 5.20
CA GLN A 174 7.43 1.65 5.97
C GLN A 174 8.38 1.40 7.15
N ALA A 175 8.16 0.31 7.90
CA ALA A 175 8.97 -0.03 9.07
C ALA A 175 10.44 -0.22 8.69
N ARG A 176 10.72 -0.98 7.62
CA ARG A 176 12.10 -1.32 7.21
C ARG A 176 12.89 -0.14 6.62
N ASN A 177 12.19 0.89 6.15
CA ASN A 177 12.81 2.10 5.60
C ASN A 177 12.79 3.25 6.60
N LEU A 178 12.57 2.98 7.90
CA LEU A 178 12.71 4.01 8.94
C LEU A 178 14.18 4.35 9.14
N CYS A 179 14.46 5.66 9.22
CA CYS A 179 15.78 6.19 9.53
C CYS A 179 15.81 6.79 10.94
N ARG A 180 17.01 6.96 11.49
CA ARG A 180 17.25 7.57 12.81
C ARG A 180 16.59 8.94 12.95
N GLY A 181 16.62 9.76 11.90
CA GLY A 181 16.06 11.12 11.87
C GLY A 181 14.54 11.17 12.01
N ALA A 182 13.84 10.03 11.91
CA ALA A 182 12.42 9.96 12.22
C ALA A 182 12.13 10.07 13.73
N PHE A 183 13.15 10.03 14.60
CA PHE A 183 13.02 10.01 16.05
C PHE A 183 13.78 11.16 16.70
N GLN A 184 13.18 11.81 17.67
CA GLN A 184 13.79 12.91 18.43
C GLN A 184 13.55 12.68 19.90
N THR A 185 14.61 12.74 20.70
CA THR A 185 14.50 12.67 22.15
C THR A 185 14.17 14.07 22.67
N THR A 186 13.11 14.18 23.45
CA THR A 186 12.69 15.43 24.09
C THR A 186 13.45 15.66 25.39
N ALA A 187 13.36 16.87 25.95
CA ALA A 187 14.11 17.25 27.16
C ALA A 187 13.72 16.43 28.41
N ASP A 188 12.51 15.87 28.43
CA ASP A 188 11.99 14.99 29.48
C ASP A 188 12.40 13.50 29.30
N GLY A 189 13.20 13.19 28.27
CA GLY A 189 13.65 11.84 27.97
C GLY A 189 12.63 10.98 27.22
N SER A 190 11.45 11.52 26.90
CA SER A 190 10.51 10.84 25.99
C SER A 190 11.02 10.89 24.55
N VAL A 191 10.43 10.09 23.66
CA VAL A 191 10.86 10.04 22.25
C VAL A 191 9.69 10.37 21.37
N GLN A 192 9.84 11.39 20.54
CA GLN A 192 8.92 11.75 19.49
C GLN A 192 9.28 11.05 18.19
N ALA A 193 8.28 10.52 17.51
CA ALA A 193 8.41 9.92 16.20
C ALA A 193 7.65 10.73 15.14
N ARG A 194 8.32 11.08 14.06
CA ARG A 194 7.73 11.72 12.89
C ARG A 194 7.55 10.70 11.77
N PHE A 195 6.39 10.04 11.78
CA PHE A 195 6.05 9.04 10.77
C PHE A 195 5.44 9.61 9.48
N ALA A 196 4.93 10.85 9.56
CA ALA A 196 4.29 11.57 8.48
C ALA A 196 4.37 13.10 8.71
N GLU A 197 3.24 13.81 8.63
CA GLU A 197 3.19 15.26 8.73
C GLU A 197 3.46 15.73 10.17
N VAL A 198 2.86 15.04 11.13
CA VAL A 198 2.87 15.42 12.55
C VAL A 198 3.75 14.46 13.35
N SER A 199 4.50 14.99 14.32
CA SER A 199 5.23 14.21 15.30
C SER A 199 4.28 13.66 16.36
N ILE A 200 4.49 12.41 16.79
CA ILE A 200 3.73 11.78 17.86
C ILE A 200 4.66 11.31 18.96
N ASP A 201 4.24 11.43 20.21
CA ASP A 201 4.99 10.88 21.33
C ASP A 201 4.89 9.35 21.27
N LEU A 202 6.04 8.69 21.39
CA LEU A 202 6.07 7.25 21.63
C LEU A 202 5.67 6.99 23.08
N ASP A 203 4.91 5.92 23.31
CA ASP A 203 4.66 5.45 24.66
C ASP A 203 5.97 5.10 25.37
N ALA A 204 6.02 5.30 26.68
CA ALA A 204 7.24 5.17 27.47
C ALA A 204 7.97 3.83 27.28
N ARG A 205 7.23 2.72 27.10
CA ARG A 205 7.85 1.41 26.90
C ARG A 205 8.49 1.29 25.52
N THR A 206 7.84 1.84 24.50
CA THR A 206 8.44 1.93 23.15
C THR A 206 9.65 2.86 23.15
N SER A 207 9.60 3.99 23.85
CA SER A 207 10.76 4.89 23.98
C SER A 207 11.96 4.18 24.59
N VAL A 208 11.77 3.45 25.69
CA VAL A 208 12.84 2.65 26.33
C VAL A 208 13.38 1.58 25.39
N LEU A 209 12.50 0.85 24.69
CA LEU A 209 12.90 -0.19 23.74
C LEU A 209 13.71 0.38 22.58
N LEU A 210 13.27 1.52 22.03
CA LEU A 210 13.97 2.22 20.96
C LEU A 210 15.34 2.72 21.41
N THR A 211 15.42 3.38 22.57
CA THR A 211 16.69 3.89 23.10
C THR A 211 17.69 2.77 23.34
N ARG A 212 17.26 1.63 23.93
CA ARG A 212 18.10 0.43 24.07
C ARG A 212 18.61 -0.05 22.72
N TYR A 213 17.71 -0.17 21.73
CA TYR A 213 18.07 -0.63 20.38
C TYR A 213 19.08 0.30 19.69
N LEU A 214 18.89 1.62 19.81
CA LEU A 214 19.80 2.61 19.26
C LEU A 214 21.19 2.51 19.88
N ALA A 215 21.27 2.38 21.21
CA ALA A 215 22.54 2.20 21.91
C ALA A 215 23.29 0.93 21.45
N THR A 216 22.57 -0.20 21.28
CA THR A 216 23.16 -1.43 20.74
C THR A 216 23.64 -1.24 19.29
N LEU A 217 22.90 -0.51 18.47
CA LEU A 217 23.25 -0.27 17.07
C LEU A 217 24.48 0.64 16.93
N GLU A 218 24.57 1.69 17.75
CA GLU A 218 25.73 2.59 17.82
C GLU A 218 26.97 1.87 18.35
N ALA A 219 26.83 1.07 19.42
CA ALA A 219 27.92 0.27 19.96
C ALA A 219 28.47 -0.71 18.90
N ARG A 220 27.58 -1.37 18.14
CA ARG A 220 27.97 -2.27 17.06
C ARG A 220 28.68 -1.56 15.90
N ARG A 221 28.27 -0.34 15.58
CA ARG A 221 28.88 0.47 14.51
C ARG A 221 30.17 1.16 14.95
N GLY A 222 30.38 1.36 16.25
CA GLY A 222 31.48 2.15 16.79
C GLY A 222 31.36 3.65 16.53
N GLN A 223 30.19 4.14 16.09
CA GLN A 223 29.97 5.55 15.81
C GLN A 223 28.48 5.93 16.01
N PRO A 224 28.18 7.20 16.35
CA PRO A 224 26.81 7.68 16.46
C PRO A 224 26.03 7.55 15.15
N LEU A 225 24.72 7.32 15.25
CA LEU A 225 23.84 7.24 14.08
C LEU A 225 23.53 8.64 13.53
N LYS A 226 23.65 8.80 12.21
CA LYS A 226 23.24 10.00 11.48
C LYS A 226 21.75 9.93 11.13
N ASP A 227 21.12 11.06 10.88
CA ASP A 227 19.67 11.13 10.61
C ASP A 227 19.20 10.25 9.44
N ASN A 228 20.03 10.12 8.40
CA ASN A 228 19.70 9.31 7.23
C ASN A 228 20.02 7.82 7.40
N ASP A 229 20.61 7.42 8.53
CA ASP A 229 20.95 6.03 8.77
C ASP A 229 19.70 5.20 9.01
N LEU A 230 19.63 4.07 8.32
CA LEU A 230 18.54 3.12 8.45
C LEU A 230 18.56 2.47 9.83
N LEU A 231 17.40 2.40 10.46
CA LEU A 231 17.26 1.70 11.74
C LEU A 231 17.34 0.19 11.59
N PHE A 232 16.79 -0.36 10.51
CA PHE A 232 16.68 -1.80 10.31
C PHE A 232 17.48 -2.23 9.10
N GLU A 233 18.76 -2.47 9.31
CA GLU A 233 19.67 -2.88 8.26
C GLU A 233 19.63 -4.38 7.99
N SER A 234 19.94 -4.73 6.75
CA SER A 234 20.26 -6.08 6.35
C SER A 234 21.67 -6.48 6.83
N ALA A 235 22.11 -7.69 6.47
CA ALA A 235 23.52 -8.09 6.70
C ALA A 235 24.51 -7.17 5.95
N VAL A 236 24.07 -6.52 4.87
CA VAL A 236 24.84 -5.50 4.16
C VAL A 236 24.56 -4.13 4.79
N PRO A 237 25.59 -3.43 5.31
CA PRO A 237 25.44 -2.08 5.85
C PRO A 237 24.85 -1.09 4.84
N GLY A 238 24.04 -0.15 5.31
CA GLY A 238 23.39 0.86 4.47
C GLY A 238 22.23 0.35 3.61
N ARG A 239 21.90 -0.95 3.68
CA ARG A 239 20.74 -1.52 2.98
C ARG A 239 19.64 -1.87 3.96
N ALA A 240 18.42 -1.46 3.62
CA ALA A 240 17.24 -1.78 4.40
C ALA A 240 17.01 -3.30 4.47
N LEU A 241 16.41 -3.75 5.57
CA LEU A 241 15.99 -5.13 5.74
C LEU A 241 15.13 -5.58 4.53
N SER A 242 15.43 -6.75 3.99
CA SER A 242 14.71 -7.28 2.82
C SER A 242 13.29 -7.73 3.18
N ASP A 243 12.41 -7.84 2.17
CA ASP A 243 11.04 -8.30 2.38
C ASP A 243 11.03 -9.73 2.95
N ALA A 244 11.92 -10.58 2.43
CA ALA A 244 12.11 -11.93 2.92
C ALA A 244 12.63 -11.97 4.37
N GLY A 245 13.57 -11.09 4.73
CA GLY A 245 14.10 -10.99 6.09
C GLY A 245 13.04 -10.59 7.10
N LEU A 246 12.22 -9.59 6.80
CA LEU A 246 11.09 -9.23 7.66
C LEU A 246 10.06 -10.34 7.74
N ARG A 247 9.74 -10.99 6.62
CA ARG A 247 8.83 -12.14 6.63
C ARG A 247 9.34 -13.25 7.54
N TYR A 248 10.63 -13.56 7.48
CA TYR A 248 11.28 -14.55 8.35
C TYR A 248 11.13 -14.18 9.84
N VAL A 249 11.44 -12.93 10.19
CA VAL A 249 11.30 -12.42 11.58
C VAL A 249 9.85 -12.56 12.08
N LEU A 250 8.87 -12.16 11.28
CA LEU A 250 7.47 -12.20 11.68
C LEU A 250 6.91 -13.63 11.72
N LEU A 251 7.34 -14.51 10.82
CA LEU A 251 6.98 -15.93 10.83
C LEU A 251 7.49 -16.63 12.08
N GLY A 252 8.70 -16.32 12.55
CA GLY A 252 9.22 -16.81 13.83
C GLY A 252 8.34 -16.42 15.04
N GLN A 253 7.52 -15.38 14.88
CA GLN A 253 6.57 -14.90 15.88
C GLN A 253 5.12 -15.32 15.57
N GLY A 254 4.91 -16.18 14.56
CA GLY A 254 3.59 -16.67 14.17
C GLY A 254 2.63 -15.59 13.69
N VAL A 255 3.13 -14.50 13.10
CA VAL A 255 2.32 -13.38 12.60
C VAL A 255 2.78 -12.91 11.23
N THR A 256 1.92 -12.17 10.54
CA THR A 256 2.24 -11.51 9.27
C THR A 256 2.23 -9.99 9.42
N ALA A 257 2.95 -9.31 8.54
CA ALA A 257 2.97 -7.84 8.49
C ALA A 257 1.57 -7.24 8.35
N ARG A 258 0.71 -7.93 7.59
CA ARG A 258 -0.66 -7.54 7.33
C ARG A 258 -1.53 -7.69 8.58
N GLN A 259 -1.35 -8.75 9.37
CA GLN A 259 -2.08 -8.94 10.63
C GLN A 259 -1.75 -7.83 11.65
N LEU A 260 -0.46 -7.51 11.82
CA LEU A 260 -0.04 -6.42 12.72
C LEU A 260 -0.64 -5.08 12.31
N TYR A 261 -0.49 -4.71 11.03
CA TYR A 261 -1.01 -3.46 10.49
C TYR A 261 -2.54 -3.34 10.60
N THR A 262 -3.26 -4.41 10.24
CA THR A 262 -4.74 -4.44 10.31
C THR A 262 -5.22 -4.32 11.75
N THR A 263 -4.57 -5.03 12.67
CA THR A 263 -4.87 -4.99 14.12
C THR A 263 -4.60 -3.60 14.71
N ALA A 264 -3.49 -2.96 14.31
CA ALA A 264 -3.15 -1.60 14.74
C ALA A 264 -4.26 -0.60 14.35
N LEU A 265 -4.64 -0.58 13.07
CA LEU A 265 -5.69 0.31 12.58
C LEU A 265 -7.05 0.04 13.24
N ALA A 266 -7.42 -1.24 13.40
CA ALA A 266 -8.64 -1.60 14.11
C ALA A 266 -8.63 -1.10 15.56
N SER A 267 -7.47 -1.17 16.23
CA SER A 267 -7.32 -0.69 17.61
C SER A 267 -7.48 0.82 17.70
N PHE A 268 -6.88 1.59 16.80
CA PHE A 268 -7.05 3.05 16.76
C PHE A 268 -8.51 3.47 16.61
N PHE A 269 -9.25 2.86 15.68
CA PHE A 269 -10.66 3.21 15.47
C PHE A 269 -11.56 2.74 16.62
N ARG A 270 -11.29 1.56 17.20
CA ARG A 270 -12.00 1.07 18.39
C ARG A 270 -11.75 1.92 19.64
N ALA A 271 -10.56 2.52 19.75
CA ALA A 271 -10.19 3.43 20.84
C ALA A 271 -10.83 4.82 20.71
N GLY A 272 -11.69 5.05 19.71
CA GLY A 272 -12.47 6.30 19.59
C GLY A 272 -11.85 7.38 18.71
N LEU A 273 -10.80 7.09 17.93
CA LEU A 273 -10.30 8.03 16.91
C LEU A 273 -11.32 8.14 15.77
N ALA A 274 -12.26 9.07 15.93
CA ALA A 274 -13.40 9.25 15.04
C ALA A 274 -13.04 9.89 13.69
N THR A 275 -11.86 10.53 13.58
CA THR A 275 -11.50 11.33 12.41
C THR A 275 -10.37 10.67 11.60
N PRO A 276 -10.66 10.07 10.43
CA PRO A 276 -9.65 9.42 9.57
C PRO A 276 -8.49 10.33 9.18
N LYS A 277 -8.74 11.64 9.06
CA LYS A 277 -7.72 12.64 8.72
C LYS A 277 -6.60 12.70 9.76
N VAL A 278 -6.89 12.46 11.04
CA VAL A 278 -5.87 12.46 12.10
C VAL A 278 -4.88 11.33 11.84
N LEU A 279 -5.37 10.11 11.61
CA LEU A 279 -4.52 8.95 11.31
C LEU A 279 -3.71 9.11 10.02
N VAL A 280 -4.25 9.79 9.01
CA VAL A 280 -3.50 10.11 7.78
C VAL A 280 -2.32 11.02 8.10
N ARG A 281 -2.54 12.08 8.88
CA ARG A 281 -1.51 13.07 9.23
C ARG A 281 -0.46 12.52 10.20
N THR A 282 -0.85 11.65 11.13
CA THR A 282 0.05 11.07 12.15
C THR A 282 0.78 9.83 11.64
N LEU A 283 0.07 8.88 11.01
CA LEU A 283 0.63 7.57 10.64
C LEU A 283 1.12 7.50 9.18
N GLY A 284 0.71 8.46 8.33
CA GLY A 284 1.09 8.50 6.92
C GLY A 284 0.40 7.43 6.08
N ILE A 285 -0.78 6.98 6.51
CA ILE A 285 -1.63 6.07 5.72
C ILE A 285 -2.40 6.83 4.65
N SER A 286 -2.81 6.17 3.57
CA SER A 286 -3.59 6.83 2.53
C SER A 286 -5.01 7.16 3.00
N ASN A 287 -5.60 8.24 2.48
CA ASN A 287 -7.00 8.60 2.73
C ASN A 287 -7.95 7.43 2.47
N GLN A 288 -7.70 6.66 1.39
CA GLN A 288 -8.51 5.50 1.04
C GLN A 288 -8.43 4.41 2.13
N THR A 289 -7.24 4.12 2.64
CA THR A 289 -7.08 3.14 3.73
C THR A 289 -7.73 3.63 5.02
N ALA A 290 -7.55 4.90 5.37
CA ALA A 290 -8.15 5.48 6.57
C ALA A 290 -9.69 5.41 6.53
N VAL A 291 -10.30 5.82 5.41
CA VAL A 291 -11.77 5.75 5.20
C VAL A 291 -12.26 4.31 5.22
N LYS A 292 -11.54 3.40 4.55
CA LYS A 292 -11.89 1.96 4.51
C LYS A 292 -11.95 1.35 5.91
N TYR A 293 -10.96 1.60 6.75
CA TYR A 293 -10.89 1.03 8.09
C TYR A 293 -11.84 1.74 9.07
N TRP A 294 -12.03 3.05 8.91
CA TRP A 294 -13.04 3.80 9.66
C TRP A 294 -14.44 3.25 9.41
N ALA A 295 -14.84 3.06 8.14
CA ALA A 295 -16.14 2.50 7.81
C ALA A 295 -16.38 1.09 8.39
N ALA A 296 -15.32 0.32 8.63
CA ALA A 296 -15.42 -1.04 9.17
C ALA A 296 -15.41 -1.12 10.70
N PHE A 297 -14.79 -0.15 11.38
CA PHE A 297 -14.52 -0.21 12.82
C PHE A 297 -15.01 0.98 13.63
N ALA A 298 -15.51 2.04 12.99
CA ALA A 298 -16.04 3.19 13.70
C ALA A 298 -17.26 2.77 14.57
N PRO A 299 -17.30 3.17 15.85
CA PRO A 299 -18.32 2.71 16.80
C PRO A 299 -19.77 3.00 16.37
N ARG A 300 -20.00 4.13 15.66
CA ARG A 300 -21.36 4.57 15.31
C ARG A 300 -22.14 3.64 14.37
N ILE A 301 -21.48 2.88 13.49
CA ILE A 301 -22.19 2.00 12.55
C ILE A 301 -22.73 0.73 13.25
N ARG A 302 -22.11 0.29 14.37
CA ARG A 302 -22.63 -0.86 15.13
C ARG A 302 -23.79 -0.47 16.04
N ASP A 303 -23.73 0.71 16.64
CA ASP A 303 -24.75 1.17 17.58
C ASP A 303 -26.06 1.55 16.85
N GLU A 304 -25.99 2.19 15.68
CA GLU A 304 -27.18 2.50 14.87
C GLU A 304 -27.85 1.25 14.27
N VAL A 305 -27.08 0.25 13.84
CA VAL A 305 -27.62 -1.03 13.32
C VAL A 305 -28.21 -1.88 14.45
N ALA A 306 -27.61 -1.85 15.65
CA ALA A 306 -28.17 -2.53 16.82
C ALA A 306 -29.44 -1.84 17.37
N GLN A 307 -29.53 -0.51 17.30
CA GLN A 307 -30.72 0.25 17.69
C GLN A 307 -31.86 0.13 16.66
N ALA A 308 -31.55 0.11 15.36
CA ALA A 308 -32.54 -0.11 14.31
C ALA A 308 -33.16 -1.53 14.37
N GLY A 309 -32.37 -2.55 14.70
CA GLY A 309 -32.87 -3.93 14.88
C GLY A 309 -33.72 -4.13 16.14
N ARG A 310 -33.45 -3.39 17.24
CA ARG A 310 -34.27 -3.45 18.47
C ARG A 310 -35.60 -2.73 18.34
N SER A 311 -35.66 -1.66 17.55
CA SER A 311 -36.89 -0.87 17.34
C SER A 311 -37.94 -1.62 16.49
N GLN A 312 -37.53 -2.65 15.74
CA GLN A 312 -38.44 -3.53 14.98
C GLN A 312 -38.94 -4.73 15.80
N ALA A 313 -38.24 -5.13 16.87
CA ALA A 313 -38.62 -6.27 17.70
C ALA A 313 -39.63 -5.93 18.82
N THR A 314 -39.85 -4.65 19.11
CA THR A 314 -40.86 -4.16 20.07
C THR A 314 -42.15 -3.68 19.40
N SER A 315 -42.31 -3.92 18.10
CA SER A 315 -43.49 -3.50 17.31
C SER A 315 -44.31 -4.68 16.78
N THR A 316 -44.15 -5.87 17.36
CA THR A 316 -44.96 -7.08 17.14
C THR A 316 -45.43 -7.63 18.48
#